data_AF-A0A9D8A742-F1
#
_entry.id   AF-A0A9D8A742-F1
#
_cell.length_a   1.000
_cell.length_b   1.000
_cell.length_c   1.000
_cell.angle_alpha   90.00
_cell.angle_beta   90.00
_cell.angle_gamma   90.00
#
_symmetry.space_group_name_H-M   'P 1'
#
loop_
_entity.id
_entity.type
_entity.pdbx_description
1 polymer ?
#
loop_
_entity_poly.entity_id
_entity_poly.type
_entity_poly.pdbx_seq_one_letter_code
_entity_poly.pdbx_strand_id
1 'polypeptide(L)'
;MKVELASCGNPDHFQDPNQPMYGCEDNHYITVKTLEEASIVCRNFIERNFLGGGNWIGGKVYENNDCIAQISITGKIMPPVLEKRNINDDMTDDKKILIAIGVGDAPVREEIENAGLELAKAYFKKNQLNPYNCFKGILYGDDELGGYWVKAEIAANKALPRDSRYDNSEIILTYTTVDK
;
A
#
# COMPACT_ATOMS: atom_id res chain seq x y z
N MET A 1 -6.67 5.39 17.17
CA MET A 1 -6.63 4.45 16.03
C MET A 1 -7.16 3.09 16.46
N LYS A 2 -7.52 2.22 15.53
CA LYS A 2 -7.87 0.82 15.82
C LYS A 2 -7.17 -0.11 14.83
N VAL A 3 -6.72 -1.27 15.29
CA VAL A 3 -6.12 -2.31 14.45
C VAL A 3 -7.04 -3.53 14.40
N GLU A 4 -7.18 -4.11 13.22
CA GLU A 4 -7.90 -5.38 13.02
C GLU A 4 -6.99 -6.56 13.36
N LEU A 5 -7.46 -7.46 14.22
CA LEU A 5 -6.86 -8.76 14.47
C LEU A 5 -7.76 -9.81 13.86
N ALA A 6 -7.28 -10.46 12.81
CA ALA A 6 -8.09 -11.41 12.07
C ALA A 6 -7.26 -12.56 11.50
N SER A 7 -7.86 -13.74 11.52
CA SER A 7 -7.34 -14.95 10.90
C SER A 7 -8.34 -15.55 9.91
N CYS A 8 -7.83 -16.39 9.02
CA CYS A 8 -8.63 -17.27 8.19
C CYS A 8 -8.03 -18.68 8.13
N GLY A 9 -8.81 -19.65 7.66
CA GLY A 9 -8.30 -20.94 7.26
C GLY A 9 -7.36 -20.83 6.06
N ASN A 10 -6.21 -21.52 6.13
CA ASN A 10 -5.30 -21.67 5.01
C ASN A 10 -5.71 -22.86 4.11
N PRO A 11 -6.10 -22.63 2.85
CA PRO A 11 -6.52 -23.70 1.94
C PRO A 11 -5.39 -24.68 1.60
N ASP A 12 -4.12 -24.27 1.69
CA ASP A 12 -2.97 -25.16 1.51
C ASP A 12 -2.92 -26.27 2.58
N HIS A 13 -3.62 -26.07 3.71
CA HIS A 13 -3.79 -27.03 4.79
C HIS A 13 -5.22 -27.56 4.89
N PHE A 14 -6.01 -27.47 3.82
CA PHE A 14 -7.41 -27.92 3.76
C PHE A 14 -8.34 -27.27 4.80
N GLN A 15 -8.05 -26.03 5.19
CA GLN A 15 -8.89 -25.22 6.07
C GLN A 15 -9.84 -24.33 5.25
N ASP A 16 -10.97 -23.93 5.81
CA ASP A 16 -11.93 -23.04 5.13
C ASP A 16 -11.46 -21.56 5.20
N PRO A 17 -11.15 -20.91 4.06
CA PRO A 17 -10.70 -19.52 4.04
C PRO A 17 -11.77 -18.50 4.41
N ASN A 18 -13.05 -18.90 4.48
CA ASN A 18 -14.15 -18.02 4.88
C ASN A 18 -14.44 -18.08 6.39
N GLN A 19 -13.68 -18.87 7.14
CA GLN A 19 -13.81 -19.02 8.58
C GLN A 19 -12.49 -18.64 9.25
N PRO A 20 -12.51 -18.13 10.50
CA PRO A 20 -11.30 -18.01 11.31
C PRO A 20 -10.55 -19.34 11.40
N MET A 21 -9.23 -19.28 11.56
CA MET A 21 -8.43 -20.50 11.74
C MET A 21 -8.94 -21.26 12.97
N TYR A 22 -9.17 -22.56 12.83
CA TYR A 22 -9.67 -23.39 13.93
C TYR A 22 -8.75 -23.28 15.17
N GLY A 23 -9.34 -22.99 16.32
CA GLY A 23 -8.60 -22.81 17.58
C GLY A 23 -7.97 -21.44 17.78
N CYS A 24 -8.13 -20.52 16.81
CA CYS A 24 -7.74 -19.11 16.95
C CYS A 24 -8.81 -18.32 17.72
N GLU A 25 -8.38 -17.26 18.40
CA GLU A 25 -9.25 -16.20 18.91
C GLU A 25 -10.14 -15.60 17.78
N ASP A 26 -11.36 -15.16 18.14
CA ASP A 26 -12.28 -14.51 17.20
C ASP A 26 -11.68 -13.23 16.59
N ASN A 27 -12.06 -12.92 15.35
CA ASN A 27 -11.63 -11.70 14.67
C ASN A 27 -12.24 -10.46 15.36
N HIS A 28 -11.42 -9.46 15.69
CA HIS A 28 -11.86 -8.27 16.42
C HIS A 28 -10.96 -7.06 16.19
N TYR A 29 -11.40 -5.89 16.66
CA TYR A 29 -10.60 -4.66 16.64
C TYR A 29 -10.05 -4.32 18.03
N ILE A 30 -8.81 -3.84 18.08
CA ILE A 30 -8.19 -3.29 19.29
C ILE A 30 -7.87 -1.81 19.10
N THR A 31 -8.17 -0.98 20.10
CA THR A 31 -7.80 0.45 20.10
C THR A 31 -6.32 0.58 20.45
N VAL A 32 -5.59 1.38 19.67
CA VAL A 32 -4.16 1.63 19.83
C VAL A 32 -3.85 3.12 19.65
N LYS A 33 -2.74 3.57 20.26
CA LYS A 33 -2.28 4.95 20.26
C LYS A 33 -1.19 5.24 19.24
N THR A 34 -0.42 4.23 18.82
CA THR A 34 0.63 4.37 17.80
C THR A 34 0.68 3.16 16.85
N LEU A 35 1.40 3.29 15.73
CA LEU A 35 1.61 2.18 14.79
C LEU A 35 2.54 1.11 15.36
N GLU A 36 3.47 1.49 16.23
CA GLU A 36 4.34 0.57 16.97
C GLU A 36 3.52 -0.28 17.93
N GLU A 37 2.56 0.32 18.65
CA GLU A 37 1.63 -0.42 19.49
C GLU A 37 0.77 -1.38 18.66
N ALA A 38 0.29 -0.94 17.49
CA ALA A 38 -0.43 -1.80 16.55
C ALA A 38 0.41 -3.01 16.11
N SER A 39 1.70 -2.79 15.80
CA SER A 39 2.64 -3.85 15.43
C SER A 39 2.83 -4.87 16.54
N ILE A 40 3.06 -4.40 17.78
CA ILE A 40 3.22 -5.26 18.97
C ILE A 40 1.96 -6.10 19.20
N VAL A 41 0.78 -5.47 19.13
CA VAL A 41 -0.50 -6.15 19.34
C VAL A 41 -0.75 -7.22 18.26
N CYS A 42 -0.46 -6.92 16.98
CA CYS A 42 -0.56 -7.92 15.91
C CYS A 42 0.41 -9.09 16.12
N ARG A 43 1.67 -8.82 16.46
CA ARG A 43 2.68 -9.86 16.72
C ARG A 43 2.27 -10.78 17.86
N ASN A 44 1.77 -10.22 18.96
CA ASN A 44 1.27 -11.00 20.09
C ASN A 44 0.08 -11.88 19.69
N PHE A 45 -0.87 -11.36 18.90
CA PHE A 45 -1.99 -12.15 18.40
C PHE A 45 -1.53 -13.31 17.50
N ILE A 46 -0.62 -13.03 16.55
CA ILE A 46 -0.03 -14.03 15.65
C ILE A 46 0.67 -15.14 16.43
N GLU A 47 1.51 -14.77 17.41
CA GLU A 47 2.28 -15.72 18.21
C GLU A 47 1.39 -16.58 19.11
N ARG A 48 0.40 -15.99 19.80
CA ARG A 48 -0.51 -16.74 20.68
C ARG A 48 -1.40 -17.72 19.92
N ASN A 49 -1.74 -17.41 18.68
CA ASN A 49 -2.61 -18.23 17.83
C ASN A 49 -1.83 -19.09 16.82
N PHE A 50 -0.49 -19.07 16.87
CA PHE A 50 0.38 -19.83 15.97
C PHE A 50 0.08 -19.62 14.48
N LEU A 51 -0.22 -18.37 14.09
CA LEU A 51 -0.65 -18.07 12.73
C LEU A 51 0.52 -18.11 11.74
N GLY A 52 0.32 -18.79 10.61
CA GLY A 52 1.20 -18.73 9.45
C GLY A 52 0.81 -17.64 8.45
N GLY A 53 1.65 -17.43 7.43
CA GLY A 53 1.43 -16.42 6.38
C GLY A 53 0.07 -16.54 5.68
N GLY A 54 -0.36 -17.77 5.40
CA GLY A 54 -1.66 -18.06 4.80
C GLY A 54 -2.85 -18.01 5.75
N ASN A 55 -2.63 -17.75 7.05
CA ASN A 55 -3.70 -17.59 8.04
C ASN A 55 -3.92 -16.12 8.44
N TRP A 56 -2.93 -15.25 8.24
CA TRP A 56 -3.00 -13.86 8.70
C TRP A 56 -3.70 -12.96 7.68
N ILE A 57 -4.89 -12.46 8.05
CA ILE A 57 -5.67 -11.51 7.24
C ILE A 57 -5.94 -10.17 7.95
N GLY A 58 -5.52 -10.04 9.21
CA GLY A 58 -5.62 -8.81 9.98
C GLY A 58 -4.50 -7.82 9.67
N GLY A 59 -4.27 -6.88 10.60
CA GLY A 59 -3.18 -5.91 10.57
C GLY A 59 -3.54 -4.57 9.93
N LYS A 60 -4.76 -4.41 9.40
CA LYS A 60 -5.24 -3.12 8.93
C LYS A 60 -5.41 -2.16 10.10
N VAL A 61 -4.77 -1.01 10.03
CA VAL A 61 -4.85 0.05 11.05
C VAL A 61 -5.70 1.18 10.50
N TYR A 62 -6.71 1.57 11.27
CA TYR A 62 -7.67 2.60 10.90
C TYR A 62 -7.60 3.81 11.83
N GLU A 63 -7.71 4.99 11.24
CA GLU A 63 -7.96 6.26 11.92
C GLU A 63 -9.15 6.95 11.23
N ASN A 64 -10.16 7.38 11.99
CA ASN A 64 -11.37 8.03 11.44
C ASN A 64 -12.07 7.24 10.31
N ASN A 65 -11.96 5.91 10.31
CA ASN A 65 -12.42 4.95 9.29
C ASN A 65 -11.55 4.84 8.03
N ASP A 66 -10.49 5.64 7.91
CA ASP A 66 -9.51 5.49 6.84
C ASP A 66 -8.44 4.47 7.25
N CYS A 67 -8.13 3.54 6.35
CA CYS A 67 -7.01 2.63 6.53
C CYS A 67 -5.72 3.42 6.29
N ILE A 68 -4.92 3.59 7.34
CA ILE A 68 -3.69 4.41 7.31
C ILE A 68 -2.42 3.57 7.27
N ALA A 69 -2.50 2.28 7.58
CA ALA A 69 -1.36 1.36 7.54
C ALA A 69 -1.82 -0.10 7.51
N GLN A 70 -0.89 -0.99 7.14
CA GLN A 70 -1.03 -2.43 7.24
C GLN A 70 0.15 -3.02 8.01
N ILE A 71 -0.13 -3.87 8.99
CA ILE A 71 0.90 -4.65 9.69
C ILE A 71 1.07 -6.01 9.01
N SER A 72 2.30 -6.32 8.59
CA SER A 72 2.62 -7.63 8.02
C SER A 72 2.64 -8.72 9.09
N ILE A 73 2.67 -9.99 8.66
CA ILE A 73 2.85 -11.10 9.60
C ILE A 73 4.15 -11.01 10.41
N THR A 74 5.19 -10.37 9.87
CA THR A 74 6.46 -10.14 10.57
C THR A 74 6.44 -8.91 11.47
N GLY A 75 5.33 -8.18 11.55
CA GLY A 75 5.20 -6.94 12.34
C GLY A 75 5.68 -5.69 11.63
N LYS A 76 6.08 -5.78 10.35
CA LYS A 76 6.49 -4.62 9.56
C LYS A 76 5.28 -3.73 9.32
N ILE A 77 5.44 -2.44 9.60
CA ILE A 77 4.46 -1.41 9.25
C ILE A 77 4.62 -1.11 7.75
N MET A 78 3.52 -1.20 7.01
CA MET A 78 3.46 -0.98 5.58
C MET A 78 2.39 0.08 5.27
N PRO A 79 2.47 0.76 4.11
CA PRO A 79 1.38 1.58 3.60
C PRO A 79 0.06 0.79 3.54
N PRO A 80 -1.10 1.45 3.64
CA PRO A 80 -2.39 0.78 3.60
C PRO A 80 -2.55 0.03 2.27
N VAL A 81 -2.93 -1.24 2.35
CA VAL A 81 -3.28 -2.02 1.15
C VAL A 81 -4.63 -1.52 0.68
N LEU A 82 -4.66 -0.87 -0.49
CA LEU A 82 -5.91 -0.50 -1.14
C LEU A 82 -6.64 -1.81 -1.51
N GLU A 83 -7.67 -2.17 -0.74
CA GLU A 83 -8.53 -3.29 -1.13
C GLU A 83 -9.08 -3.04 -2.53
N LYS A 84 -9.11 -4.09 -3.36
CA LYS A 84 -9.82 -4.10 -4.63
C LYS A 84 -11.30 -3.83 -4.35
N ARG A 85 -11.70 -2.56 -4.31
CA ARG A 85 -13.12 -2.18 -4.35
C ARG A 85 -13.70 -2.79 -5.62
N ASN A 86 -14.87 -3.40 -5.52
CA ASN A 86 -15.70 -3.75 -6.67
C ASN A 86 -16.08 -2.45 -7.39
N ILE A 87 -15.25 -2.02 -8.34
CA ILE A 87 -15.56 -0.89 -9.21
C ILE A 87 -16.35 -1.44 -10.41
N ASN A 88 -17.59 -1.81 -10.14
CA ASN A 88 -18.65 -1.63 -11.14
C ASN A 88 -19.23 -0.20 -11.06
N ASP A 89 -18.63 0.67 -10.25
CA ASP A 89 -19.02 2.07 -10.16
C ASP A 89 -18.32 2.91 -11.22
N ASP A 90 -19.17 3.45 -12.09
CA ASP A 90 -18.98 4.46 -13.11
C ASP A 90 -18.28 5.73 -12.55
N MET A 91 -16.98 5.65 -12.25
CA MET A 91 -16.21 6.77 -11.70
C MET A 91 -15.25 7.32 -12.75
N THR A 92 -15.57 8.50 -13.30
CA THR A 92 -14.80 9.15 -14.36
C THR A 92 -13.41 9.60 -13.89
N ASP A 93 -12.47 9.64 -14.84
CA ASP A 93 -11.02 9.96 -14.71
C ASP A 93 -10.75 11.32 -14.01
N ASP A 94 -11.78 12.17 -13.90
CA ASP A 94 -11.68 13.60 -13.58
C ASP A 94 -11.43 13.92 -12.09
N LYS A 95 -11.51 12.93 -11.20
CA LYS A 95 -11.38 13.15 -9.73
C LYS A 95 -10.08 12.61 -9.13
N LYS A 96 -9.20 12.02 -9.95
CA LYS A 96 -7.95 11.42 -9.48
C LYS A 96 -6.76 12.27 -9.91
N ILE A 97 -5.95 12.70 -8.93
CA ILE A 97 -4.73 13.45 -9.19
C ILE A 97 -3.53 12.53 -9.03
N LEU A 98 -2.74 12.41 -10.08
CA LEU A 98 -1.43 11.77 -10.03
C LEU A 98 -0.49 12.64 -9.20
N ILE A 99 0.09 12.06 -8.16
CA ILE A 99 1.08 12.70 -7.29
C ILE A 99 2.34 11.83 -7.20
N ALA A 100 3.43 12.46 -6.78
CA ALA A 100 4.68 11.80 -6.44
C ALA A 100 4.97 12.04 -4.96
N ILE A 101 5.45 11.03 -4.25
CA ILE A 101 5.74 11.09 -2.82
C ILE A 101 7.15 10.59 -2.59
N GLY A 102 7.95 11.35 -1.84
CA GLY A 102 9.24 10.89 -1.33
C GLY A 102 9.05 9.91 -0.17
N VAL A 103 9.72 8.76 -0.24
CA VAL A 103 9.75 7.76 0.83
C VAL A 103 11.19 7.45 1.24
N GLY A 104 11.36 6.93 2.47
CA GLY A 104 12.68 6.68 3.06
C GLY A 104 13.31 7.97 3.59
N ASP A 105 14.63 8.12 3.38
CA ASP A 105 15.38 9.33 3.76
C ASP A 105 15.25 10.45 2.72
N ALA A 106 14.29 10.33 1.79
CA ALA A 106 14.09 11.30 0.72
C ALA A 106 13.92 12.68 1.36
N PRO A 107 14.59 13.72 0.83
CA PRO A 107 14.35 15.05 1.33
C PRO A 107 12.87 15.34 1.13
N VAL A 108 12.12 15.51 2.22
CA VAL A 108 10.71 15.92 2.19
C VAL A 108 10.65 17.37 1.72
N ARG A 109 10.84 17.55 0.42
CA ARG A 109 10.87 18.81 -0.28
C ARG A 109 9.93 18.69 -1.46
N GLU A 110 8.85 19.45 -1.39
CA GLU A 110 7.84 19.58 -2.44
C GLU A 110 8.47 19.78 -3.83
N GLU A 111 9.62 20.46 -3.91
CA GLU A 111 10.40 20.65 -5.14
C GLU A 111 10.86 19.35 -5.80
N ILE A 112 11.32 18.38 -5.00
CA ILE A 112 11.85 17.09 -5.49
C ILE A 112 10.70 16.19 -5.93
N GLU A 113 9.62 16.16 -5.16
CA GLU A 113 8.40 15.44 -5.51
C GLU A 113 7.79 15.99 -6.80
N ASN A 114 7.68 17.31 -6.93
CA ASN A 114 7.21 17.96 -8.16
C ASN A 114 8.14 17.66 -9.35
N ALA A 115 9.46 17.71 -9.16
CA ALA A 115 10.40 17.33 -10.22
C ALA A 115 10.24 15.86 -10.64
N GLY A 116 10.06 14.94 -9.68
CA GLY A 116 9.80 13.53 -9.94
C GLY A 116 8.47 13.32 -10.69
N LEU A 117 7.42 14.04 -10.28
CA LEU A 117 6.10 14.02 -10.93
C LEU A 117 6.17 14.48 -12.38
N GLU A 118 6.90 15.56 -12.67
CA GLU A 118 7.06 16.06 -14.04
C GLU A 118 7.85 15.09 -14.92
N LEU A 119 8.87 14.42 -14.38
CA LEU A 119 9.59 13.36 -15.10
C LEU A 119 8.70 12.16 -15.41
N ALA A 120 7.84 11.76 -14.48
CA ALA A 120 6.85 10.70 -14.71
C ALA A 120 5.82 11.10 -15.78
N LYS A 121 5.25 12.32 -15.69
CA LYS A 121 4.32 12.84 -16.71
C LYS A 121 4.96 12.89 -18.08
N ALA A 122 6.22 13.35 -18.18
CA ALA A 122 6.97 13.36 -19.43
C ALA A 122 7.16 11.94 -19.99
N TYR A 123 7.43 10.96 -19.13
CA TYR A 123 7.51 9.55 -19.52
C TYR A 123 6.18 9.04 -20.11
N PHE A 124 5.06 9.22 -19.40
CA PHE A 124 3.75 8.78 -19.90
C PHE A 124 3.39 9.46 -21.23
N LYS A 125 3.60 10.78 -21.32
CA LYS A 125 3.35 11.56 -22.54
C LYS A 125 4.17 11.06 -23.72
N LYS A 126 5.48 10.82 -23.52
CA LYS A 126 6.38 10.33 -24.57
C LYS A 126 5.93 8.98 -25.13
N ASN A 127 5.38 8.11 -24.28
CA ASN A 127 4.93 6.78 -24.65
C ASN A 127 3.43 6.72 -25.01
N GLN A 128 2.73 7.88 -25.04
CA GLN A 128 1.30 7.97 -25.33
C GLN A 128 0.44 7.12 -24.37
N LEU A 129 0.84 7.04 -23.11
CA LEU A 129 0.20 6.22 -22.09
C LEU A 129 -0.75 7.07 -21.24
N ASN A 130 -1.88 6.49 -20.86
CA ASN A 130 -2.72 7.01 -19.79
C ASN A 130 -2.13 6.54 -18.45
N PRO A 131 -1.66 7.45 -17.56
CA PRO A 131 -1.01 7.04 -16.31
C PRO A 131 -1.93 6.24 -15.38
N TYR A 132 -3.23 6.51 -15.40
CA TYR A 132 -4.19 5.79 -14.57
C TYR A 132 -4.39 4.34 -15.04
N ASN A 133 -4.34 4.07 -16.35
CA ASN A 133 -4.32 2.70 -16.86
C ASN A 133 -3.05 1.96 -16.45
N CYS A 134 -1.89 2.60 -16.48
CA CYS A 134 -0.64 2.01 -15.98
C CYS A 134 -0.70 1.70 -14.47
N PHE A 135 -1.27 2.61 -13.68
CA PHE A 135 -1.50 2.39 -12.25
C PHE A 135 -2.40 1.19 -11.97
N LYS A 136 -3.53 1.10 -12.68
CA LYS A 136 -4.41 -0.08 -12.61
C LYS A 136 -3.66 -1.36 -12.98
N GLY A 137 -2.73 -1.30 -13.94
CA GLY A 137 -1.92 -2.45 -14.31
C GLY A 137 -1.12 -3.02 -13.13
N ILE A 138 -0.50 -2.15 -12.32
CA ILE A 138 0.14 -2.57 -11.06
C ILE A 138 -0.87 -3.16 -10.07
N LEU A 139 -2.02 -2.53 -9.89
CA LEU A 139 -3.02 -2.99 -8.92
C LEU A 139 -3.67 -4.33 -9.28
N TYR A 140 -3.81 -4.61 -10.57
CA TYR A 140 -4.55 -5.78 -11.06
C TYR A 140 -3.66 -6.87 -11.68
N GLY A 141 -2.34 -6.66 -11.73
CA GLY A 141 -1.38 -7.64 -12.25
C GLY A 141 -1.36 -7.72 -13.78
N ASP A 142 -1.59 -6.60 -14.46
CA ASP A 142 -1.28 -6.48 -15.89
C ASP A 142 0.20 -6.15 -16.03
N ASP A 143 1.00 -7.15 -16.40
CA ASP A 143 2.47 -7.04 -16.48
C ASP A 143 2.92 -5.97 -17.49
N GLU A 144 2.18 -5.77 -18.57
CA GLU A 144 2.54 -4.80 -19.61
C GLU A 144 2.31 -3.38 -19.12
N LEU A 145 1.07 -3.07 -18.70
CA LEU A 145 0.71 -1.74 -18.20
C LEU A 145 1.41 -1.42 -16.89
N GLY A 146 1.55 -2.41 -16.00
CA GLY A 146 2.29 -2.27 -14.75
C GLY A 146 3.77 -2.03 -14.99
N GLY A 147 4.37 -2.70 -15.97
CA GLY A 147 5.77 -2.46 -16.36
C GLY A 147 6.02 -1.01 -16.80
N TYR A 148 5.05 -0.35 -17.42
CA TYR A 148 5.15 1.08 -17.75
C TYR A 148 5.05 1.99 -16.53
N TRP A 149 4.27 1.63 -15.51
CA TRP A 149 4.22 2.36 -14.24
C TRP A 149 5.59 2.34 -13.54
N VAL A 150 6.19 1.14 -13.42
CA VAL A 150 7.52 0.98 -12.81
C VAL A 150 8.57 1.81 -13.55
N LYS A 151 8.53 1.84 -14.88
CA LYS A 151 9.44 2.68 -15.68
C LYS A 151 9.21 4.18 -15.46
N ALA A 152 7.98 4.60 -15.18
CA ALA A 152 7.68 5.97 -14.82
C ALA A 152 8.22 6.32 -13.42
N GLU A 153 8.13 5.41 -12.44
CA GLU A 153 8.76 5.57 -11.13
C GLU A 153 10.29 5.64 -11.24
N ILE A 154 10.92 4.79 -12.05
CA ILE A 154 12.36 4.89 -12.36
C ILE A 154 12.70 6.26 -12.97
N ALA A 155 11.82 6.80 -13.81
CA ALA A 155 12.01 8.14 -14.36
C ALA A 155 11.88 9.22 -13.27
N ALA A 156 10.89 9.12 -12.39
CA ALA A 156 10.67 10.03 -11.27
C ALA A 156 11.87 10.08 -10.32
N ASN A 157 12.43 8.91 -9.98
CA ASN A 157 13.59 8.77 -9.10
C ASN A 157 14.86 9.48 -9.60
N LYS A 158 14.93 9.88 -10.86
CA LYS A 158 16.05 10.72 -11.36
C LYS A 158 16.03 12.14 -10.77
N ALA A 159 14.95 12.56 -10.13
CA ALA A 159 14.89 13.82 -9.39
C ALA A 159 15.62 13.75 -8.04
N LEU A 160 15.90 12.57 -7.51
CA LEU A 160 16.64 12.43 -6.26
C LEU A 160 18.09 12.90 -6.43
N PRO A 161 18.67 13.60 -5.43
CA PRO A 161 20.08 13.96 -5.45
C PRO A 161 20.95 12.71 -5.47
N ARG A 162 22.03 12.74 -6.24
CA ARG A 162 23.06 11.68 -6.22
C ARG A 162 23.99 11.89 -5.04
N ASP A 163 23.48 11.57 -3.86
CA ASP A 163 24.17 11.66 -2.57
C ASP A 163 23.85 10.39 -1.79
N SER A 164 24.87 9.73 -1.24
CA SER A 164 24.71 8.43 -0.58
C SER A 164 23.81 8.47 0.65
N ARG A 165 23.54 9.66 1.19
CA ARG A 165 22.52 9.86 2.24
C ARG A 165 21.11 9.51 1.78
N TYR A 166 20.88 9.46 0.46
CA TYR A 166 19.58 9.17 -0.15
C TYR A 166 19.56 7.82 -0.86
N ASP A 167 20.52 6.92 -0.61
CA ASP A 167 20.56 5.59 -1.25
C ASP A 167 19.36 4.72 -0.89
N ASN A 168 18.70 4.99 0.25
CA ASN A 168 17.46 4.35 0.69
C ASN A 168 16.19 5.18 0.39
N SER A 169 16.32 6.21 -0.44
CA SER A 169 15.22 7.10 -0.80
C SER A 169 14.61 6.70 -2.12
N GLU A 170 13.29 6.80 -2.21
CA GLU A 170 12.58 6.60 -3.47
C GLU A 170 11.52 7.69 -3.65
N ILE A 171 11.23 7.99 -4.91
CA ILE A 171 10.02 8.71 -5.31
C ILE A 171 9.05 7.67 -5.86
N ILE A 172 7.91 7.51 -5.19
CA ILE A 172 6.84 6.64 -5.63
C ILE A 172 5.72 7.46 -6.27
N LEU A 173 5.01 6.88 -7.22
CA LEU A 173 3.84 7.50 -7.82
C LEU A 173 2.58 6.95 -7.17
N THR A 174 1.56 7.78 -7.01
CA THR A 174 0.24 7.32 -6.56
C THR A 174 -0.85 8.26 -7.04
N TYR A 175 -2.10 7.86 -6.80
CA TYR A 175 -3.27 8.70 -7.03
C TYR A 175 -3.92 9.08 -5.72
N THR A 176 -4.25 10.36 -5.58
CA THR A 176 -5.11 10.87 -4.52
C THR A 176 -6.45 11.36 -5.07
N THR A 177 -7.44 11.48 -4.20
CA THR A 177 -8.75 12.07 -4.50
C THR A 177 -8.77 13.53 -4.05
N VAL A 178 -9.44 14.38 -4.82
CA VAL A 178 -9.73 15.75 -4.38
C VAL A 178 -10.98 15.70 -3.50
N ASP A 179 -10.83 15.90 -2.20
CA ASP A 179 -11.97 16.18 -1.33
C ASP A 179 -12.48 17.59 -1.63
N LYS A 180 -13.79 17.72 -1.83
CA LYS A 180 -14.48 19.01 -1.96
C LYS A 180 -14.78 19.61 -0.59
#